data_AF-A0A4Q9QNU7-F1
#
_entry.id   AF-A0A4Q9QNU7-F1
#
_cell.length_a   1.000
_cell.length_b   1.000
_cell.length_c   1.000
_cell.angle_alpha   90.00
_cell.angle_beta   90.00
_cell.angle_gamma   90.00
#
_symmetry.space_group_name_H-M   'P 1'
#
loop_
_entity.id
_entity.type
_entity.pdbx_description
1 polymer ?
#
loop_
_entity_poly.entity_id
_entity_poly.type
_entity_poly.pdbx_seq_one_letter_code
_entity_poly.pdbx_strand_id
1 'polypeptide(L)' 'LYLPAVTSLTYNSAIRAMAERLRAKGKTGKQIVCAAMRKLLCIAYGVLKSGQPFNPQLAIAR' A
#
# COMPACT_ATOMS: atom_id res chain seq x y z
N LEU A 1 -9.06 -7.48 4.85
CA LEU A 1 -7.90 -7.43 3.93
C LEU A 1 -6.56 -7.61 4.67
N TYR A 2 -6.49 -8.45 5.72
CA TYR A 2 -5.30 -8.51 6.58
C TYR A 2 -4.12 -9.24 5.94
N LEU A 3 -4.31 -10.50 5.52
CA LEU A 3 -3.25 -11.30 4.89
C LEU A 3 -2.66 -10.61 3.64
N PRO A 4 -3.46 -10.05 2.71
CA PRO A 4 -2.91 -9.30 1.57
C PRO A 4 -2.13 -8.05 1.97
N ALA A 5 -2.53 -7.36 3.04
CA ALA A 5 -1.79 -6.21 3.53
C ALA A 5 -0.43 -6.63 4.08
N VAL A 6 -0.36 -7.71 4.87
CA VAL A 6 0.90 -8.22 5.41
C VAL A 6 1.84 -8.66 4.28
N THR A 7 1.36 -9.41 3.28
CA THR A 7 2.19 -9.83 2.14
C THR A 7 2.64 -8.65 1.29
N SER A 8 1.79 -7.63 1.12
CA SER A 8 2.12 -6.44 0.34
C SER A 8 3.27 -5.61 0.93
N LEU A 9 3.48 -5.66 2.26
CA LEU A 9 4.62 -4.99 2.91
C LEU A 9 5.97 -5.54 2.44
N THR A 10 6.01 -6.80 1.99
CA THR A 10 7.22 -7.46 1.48
C THR A 10 7.36 -7.28 -0.03
N TYR A 11 6.30 -7.59 -0.78
CA TYR A 11 6.36 -7.75 -2.23
C TYR A 11 5.94 -6.52 -3.04
N ASN A 12 5.20 -5.58 -2.46
CA ASN A 12 4.74 -4.39 -3.16
C ASN A 12 5.61 -3.18 -2.79
N SER A 13 6.44 -2.72 -3.73
CA SER A 13 7.38 -1.61 -3.52
C SER A 13 6.70 -0.31 -3.07
N ALA A 14 5.52 0.01 -3.60
CA ALA A 14 4.78 1.21 -3.22
C ALA A 14 4.27 1.16 -1.76
N ILE A 15 3.77 0.00 -1.34
CA ILE A 15 3.29 -0.19 0.03
C ILE A 15 4.45 -0.29 1.01
N ARG A 16 5.54 -0.96 0.62
CA ARG A 16 6.78 -1.01 1.41
C ARG A 16 7.35 0.39 1.65
N ALA A 17 7.47 1.21 0.60
CA ALA A 17 7.96 2.59 0.74
C ALA A 17 7.09 3.43 1.68
N MET A 18 5.76 3.30 1.60
CA MET A 18 4.85 3.94 2.54
C MET A 18 5.05 3.44 3.97
N ALA A 19 5.20 2.14 4.15
CA ALA A 19 5.40 1.53 5.46
C ALA A 19 6.68 2.02 6.12
N GLU A 20 7.80 2.11 5.38
CA GLU A 20 9.04 2.66 5.91
C GLU A 20 8.88 4.11 6.37
N ARG A 21 8.20 4.96 5.60
CA ARG A 21 7.91 6.33 6.03
C ARG A 21 7.03 6.39 7.28
N LEU A 22 6.08 5.47 7.44
CA LEU A 22 5.25 5.40 8.64
C LEU A 22 6.03 4.88 9.85
N ARG A 23 6.93 3.90 9.66
CA ARG A 23 7.85 3.43 10.71
C ARG A 23 8.78 4.54 11.17
N ALA A 24 9.37 5.30 10.25
CA ALA A 24 10.20 6.46 10.56
C ALA A 24 9.44 7.53 11.37
N LYS A 25 8.11 7.62 11.20
CA LYS A 25 7.21 8.48 11.97
C LYS A 25 6.72 7.86 13.29
N GLY A 26 7.29 6.74 13.71
CA GLY A 26 6.94 6.05 14.96
C GLY A 26 5.55 5.40 14.98
N LYS A 27 4.95 5.12 13.82
CA LYS A 27 3.63 4.46 13.77
C LYS A 27 3.74 2.98 14.14
N THR A 28 2.74 2.47 14.85
CA THR A 28 2.72 1.07 15.30
C THR A 28 2.45 0.12 14.14
N GLY A 29 2.84 -1.15 14.29
CA GLY A 29 2.66 -2.17 13.25
C GLY A 29 1.20 -2.31 12.79
N LYS A 30 0.24 -2.29 13.73
CA LYS A 30 -1.20 -2.34 13.39
C LYS A 30 -1.65 -1.13 12.56
N GLN A 31 -1.17 0.07 12.88
CA GLN A 31 -1.48 1.28 12.11
C GLN A 31 -0.93 1.18 10.68
N ILE A 32 0.28 0.65 10.51
CA ILE A 32 0.90 0.44 9.20
C ILE A 32 0.09 -0.58 8.38
N VAL A 33 -0.33 -1.68 8.99
CA VAL A 33 -1.16 -2.69 8.32
C VAL A 33 -2.51 -2.09 7.89
N CYS A 34 -3.17 -1.30 8.74
CA CYS A 34 -4.41 -0.60 8.37
C CYS A 34 -4.20 0.38 7.19
N ALA A 35 -3.09 1.13 7.19
CA ALA A 35 -2.74 2.02 6.08
C ALA A 35 -2.49 1.24 4.78
N ALA A 36 -1.82 0.09 4.85
CA ALA A 36 -1.62 -0.81 3.72
C ALA A 36 -2.96 -1.34 3.17
N MET A 37 -3.90 -1.75 4.04
CA MET A 37 -5.23 -2.18 3.62
C MET A 37 -5.95 -1.08 2.84
N ARG A 38 -5.96 0.16 3.38
CA ARG A 38 -6.60 1.30 2.72
C ARG A 38 -5.97 1.59 1.36
N LYS A 39 -4.65 1.55 1.26
CA LYS A 39 -3.95 1.80 0.00
C LYS A 39 -4.23 0.71 -1.03
N LEU A 40 -4.23 -0.56 -0.65
CA LEU A 40 -4.58 -1.67 -1.54
C LEU A 40 -5.99 -1.49 -2.14
N LEU A 41 -6.96 -1.12 -1.31
CA LEU A 41 -8.32 -0.85 -1.77
C LEU A 41 -8.37 0.30 -2.79
N CYS A 42 -7.66 1.40 -2.51
CA CYS A 42 -7.57 2.53 -3.43
C CYS A 42 -6.88 2.17 -4.75
N ILE A 43 -5.84 1.33 -4.71
CA ILE A 43 -5.17 0.83 -5.92
C ILE A 43 -6.12 -0.01 -6.76
N ALA A 44 -6.79 -1.00 -6.14
CA ALA A 44 -7.75 -1.85 -6.83
C ALA A 44 -8.88 -1.04 -7.46
N TYR A 45 -9.42 -0.08 -6.70
CA TYR A 45 -10.43 0.84 -7.21
C TYR A 45 -9.91 1.70 -8.37
N GLY A 46 -8.69 2.22 -8.28
CA GLY A 46 -8.07 3.01 -9.34
C GLY A 46 -7.89 2.23 -10.64
N VAL A 47 -7.45 0.98 -10.56
CA VAL A 47 -7.33 0.07 -11.72
C VAL A 47 -8.70 -0.16 -12.36
N LEU A 48 -9.70 -0.55 -11.55
CA LEU A 48 -11.04 -0.82 -12.06
C LEU A 48 -11.71 0.42 -12.68
N LYS A 49 -11.53 1.60 -12.05
CA LYS A 49 -12.13 2.85 -12.53
C LYS A 49 -11.47 3.37 -13.80
N SER A 50 -10.14 3.25 -13.91
CA SER A 50 -9.40 3.76 -15.07
C SER A 50 -9.36 2.78 -16.24
N GLY A 51 -9.61 1.49 -15.99
CA GLY A 51 -9.42 0.42 -16.98
C GLY A 51 -7.94 0.17 -17.33
N GLN A 52 -7.01 0.87 -16.68
CA GLN A 52 -5.57 0.73 -16.93
C GLN A 52 -4.96 -0.32 -16.00
N PRO A 53 -4.02 -1.15 -16.49
CA PRO A 53 -3.30 -2.10 -15.66
C PRO A 53 -2.61 -1.43 -14.47
N PHE A 54 -2.40 -2.19 -13.40
CA PHE A 54 -1.66 -1.71 -12.24
C PHE A 54 -0.24 -1.26 -12.63
N ASN A 55 0.09 0.00 -12.32
CA ASN A 55 1.43 0.56 -12.47
C ASN A 55 2.05 0.86 -11.09
N PRO A 56 3.12 0.14 -10.68
CA PRO A 56 3.77 0.37 -9.39
C PRO A 56 4.30 1.80 -9.19
N GLN A 57 4.76 2.46 -10.26
CA GLN A 57 5.33 3.81 -10.16
C GLN A 57 4.28 4.85 -9.78
N LEU A 58 3.04 4.71 -10.29
CA LEU A 58 1.92 5.59 -9.93
C LEU A 58 1.47 5.38 -8.47
N ALA A 59 1.70 4.19 -7.91
CA ALA A 59 1.30 3.86 -6.55
C ALA A 59 2.28 4.39 -5.49
N ILE A 60 3.54 4.65 -5.86
CA ILE A 60 4.57 5.23 -4.99
C ILE A 60 4.23 6.72 -4.81
N ALA A 61 3.74 7.07 -3.62
CA ALA A 61 3.60 8.48 -3.26
C ALA A 61 5.00 9.07 -3.01
N ARG A 62 5.29 10.19 -3.69
CA ARG A 62 6.47 11.04 -3.47
C ARG A 62 6.46 11.58 -2.05
#